data_AF-A0A1M7R3U0-F1
#
_entry.id   AF-A0A1M7R3U0-F1
#
_cell.length_a   1.000
_cell.length_b   1.000
_cell.length_c   1.000
_cell.angle_alpha   90.00
_cell.angle_beta   90.00
_cell.angle_gamma   90.00
#
_symmetry.space_group_name_H-M   'P 1'
#
loop_
_entity.id
_entity.type
_entity.pdbx_description
1 polymer ?
#
loop_
_entity_poly.entity_id
_entity_poly.type
_entity_poly.pdbx_seq_one_letter_code
_entity_poly.pdbx_strand_id
1 'polypeptide(L)'
;MKAPTCLIAAFVAAGLAASAFAASVLEFDVWMRAIDKSSVAVQKSIARQDAPAARAEAREIERLYALMEAFFRDDVPAADALQVSTEGRELAASIAPLLEAGDYERAGGAARRIAQACNDCHDPHKPFK
;
A
#
# COMPACT_ATOMS: atom_id res chain seq x y z
N MET A 1 18.17 -27.57 -50.86
CA MET A 1 17.35 -26.35 -50.76
C MET A 1 16.61 -26.37 -49.43
N LYS A 2 16.80 -25.31 -48.64
CA LYS A 2 16.05 -24.77 -47.48
C LYS A 2 15.13 -25.68 -46.66
N ALA A 3 15.44 -25.80 -45.36
CA ALA A 3 14.54 -26.22 -44.30
C ALA A 3 13.48 -25.13 -43.99
N PRO A 4 12.33 -25.51 -43.40
CA PRO A 4 11.66 -24.65 -42.44
C PRO A 4 11.35 -25.45 -41.17
N THR A 5 12.27 -25.38 -40.20
CA THR A 5 12.00 -25.74 -38.80
C THR A 5 11.98 -24.44 -38.01
N CYS A 6 11.08 -24.36 -37.03
CA CYS A 6 10.94 -23.29 -36.03
C CYS A 6 10.31 -21.97 -36.49
N LEU A 7 8.97 -21.91 -36.50
CA LEU A 7 8.22 -20.65 -36.46
C LEU A 7 6.94 -20.75 -35.60
N ILE A 8 6.97 -21.53 -34.50
CA ILE A 8 5.82 -21.65 -33.57
C ILE A 8 6.20 -21.31 -32.11
N ALA A 9 7.45 -20.99 -31.79
CA ALA A 9 7.88 -20.79 -30.40
C ALA A 9 7.79 -19.34 -29.87
N ALA A 10 7.38 -18.34 -30.67
CA ALA A 10 7.47 -16.93 -30.27
C ALA A 10 6.17 -16.31 -29.70
N PHE A 11 5.03 -17.00 -29.73
CA PHE A 11 3.74 -16.41 -29.34
C PHE A 11 3.28 -16.70 -27.90
N VAL A 12 3.93 -17.60 -27.18
CA VAL A 12 3.48 -18.04 -25.84
C VAL A 12 4.04 -17.17 -24.70
N ALA A 13 5.18 -16.50 -24.89
CA ALA A 13 5.83 -15.72 -23.83
C ALA A 13 5.14 -14.37 -23.52
N ALA A 14 4.42 -13.78 -24.48
CA ALA A 14 3.76 -12.47 -24.29
C ALA A 14 2.49 -12.55 -23.41
N GLY A 15 1.86 -13.73 -23.30
CA GLY A 15 0.62 -13.90 -22.50
C GLY A 15 0.85 -13.93 -20.98
N LEU A 16 2.01 -14.44 -20.54
CA LEU A 16 2.31 -14.60 -19.11
C LEU A 16 2.59 -13.25 -18.40
N ALA A 17 3.29 -12.33 -19.07
CA ALA A 17 3.60 -11.01 -18.51
C ALA A 17 2.34 -10.15 -18.32
N ALA A 18 1.40 -10.21 -19.26
CA ALA A 18 0.13 -9.48 -19.17
C ALA A 18 -0.75 -9.99 -18.02
N SER A 19 -0.73 -11.30 -17.74
CA SER A 19 -1.49 -11.87 -16.60
C SER A 19 -0.94 -11.47 -15.24
N ALA A 20 0.38 -11.32 -15.10
CA ALA A 20 1.00 -10.91 -13.85
C ALA A 20 0.69 -9.44 -13.50
N PHE A 21 0.72 -8.56 -14.50
CA PHE A 21 0.40 -7.14 -14.32
C PHE A 21 -1.08 -6.90 -13.99
N ALA A 22 -2.01 -7.62 -14.64
CA ALA A 22 -3.43 -7.51 -14.30
C ALA A 22 -3.73 -7.99 -12.86
N ALA A 23 -3.01 -9.01 -12.39
CA ALA A 23 -3.11 -9.48 -11.01
C ALA A 23 -2.58 -8.43 -10.02
N SER A 24 -1.43 -7.79 -10.28
CA SER A 24 -0.88 -6.77 -9.37
C SER A 24 -1.77 -5.54 -9.22
N VAL A 25 -2.44 -5.11 -10.30
CA VAL A 25 -3.42 -4.01 -10.25
C VAL A 25 -4.65 -4.39 -9.43
N LEU A 26 -5.17 -5.62 -9.57
CA LEU A 26 -6.30 -6.07 -8.76
C LEU A 26 -5.94 -6.14 -7.27
N GLU A 27 -4.73 -6.63 -6.97
CA GLU A 27 -4.20 -6.65 -5.61
C GLU A 27 -4.04 -5.25 -5.02
N PHE A 28 -3.59 -4.28 -5.82
CA PHE A 28 -3.49 -2.88 -5.41
C PHE A 28 -4.84 -2.32 -4.91
N ASP A 29 -5.94 -2.55 -5.64
CA ASP A 29 -7.29 -2.13 -5.23
C ASP A 29 -7.76 -2.83 -3.94
N VAL A 30 -7.37 -4.08 -3.72
CA VAL A 30 -7.63 -4.79 -2.46
C VAL A 30 -6.85 -4.13 -1.33
N TRP A 31 -5.58 -3.79 -1.54
CA TRP A 31 -4.75 -3.13 -0.54
C TRP A 31 -5.30 -1.76 -0.17
N MET A 32 -5.73 -0.95 -1.13
CA MET A 32 -6.27 0.39 -0.84
C MET A 32 -7.49 0.34 0.08
N ARG A 33 -8.40 -0.61 -0.16
CA ARG A 33 -9.57 -0.83 0.70
C ARG A 33 -9.19 -1.34 2.08
N ALA A 34 -8.16 -2.17 2.17
CA ALA A 34 -7.64 -2.65 3.45
C ALA A 34 -6.98 -1.50 4.25
N ILE A 35 -6.20 -0.65 3.60
CA ILE A 35 -5.59 0.54 4.22
C ILE A 35 -6.67 1.49 4.74
N ASP A 36 -7.70 1.79 3.95
CA ASP A 36 -8.82 2.64 4.39
C ASP A 36 -9.49 2.09 5.67
N LYS A 37 -9.86 0.80 5.64
CA LYS A 37 -10.46 0.11 6.78
C LYS A 37 -9.56 0.17 8.01
N SER A 38 -8.29 -0.20 7.89
CA SER A 38 -7.35 -0.22 9.00
C SER A 38 -7.02 1.19 9.50
N SER A 39 -6.98 2.20 8.62
CA SER A 39 -6.79 3.61 8.98
C SER A 39 -7.92 4.13 9.88
N VAL A 40 -9.17 3.76 9.60
CA VAL A 40 -10.30 4.07 10.48
C VAL A 40 -10.20 3.28 11.79
N ALA A 41 -9.84 2.00 11.72
CA ALA A 41 -9.78 1.11 12.88
C ALA A 41 -8.68 1.51 13.88
N VAL A 42 -7.50 1.90 13.39
CA VAL A 42 -6.38 2.34 14.26
C VAL A 42 -6.74 3.63 15.00
N GLN A 43 -7.36 4.61 14.33
CA GLN A 43 -7.82 5.85 14.96
C GLN A 43 -8.84 5.57 16.07
N LYS A 44 -9.83 4.72 15.79
CA LYS A 44 -10.84 4.33 16.78
C LYS A 44 -10.22 3.60 17.98
N SER A 45 -9.24 2.74 17.73
CA SER A 45 -8.57 1.97 18.80
C SER A 45 -7.70 2.87 19.67
N ILE A 46 -6.95 3.81 19.08
CA ILE A 46 -6.20 4.83 19.81
C ILE A 46 -7.14 5.69 20.68
N ALA A 47 -8.28 6.13 20.13
CA ALA A 47 -9.26 6.93 20.86
C ALA A 47 -9.87 6.18 22.07
N ARG A 48 -10.00 4.85 21.99
CA ARG A 48 -10.43 4.00 23.12
C ARG A 48 -9.28 3.57 24.04
N GLN A 49 -8.05 4.02 23.77
CA GLN A 49 -6.82 3.55 24.42
C GLN A 49 -6.63 2.02 24.36
N ASP A 50 -7.14 1.39 23.30
CA ASP A 50 -6.97 -0.04 23.03
C ASP A 50 -5.64 -0.27 22.30
N ALA A 51 -4.55 -0.21 23.06
CA ALA A 51 -3.19 -0.32 22.51
C ALA A 51 -2.93 -1.66 21.76
N PRO A 52 -3.40 -2.83 22.23
CA PRO A 52 -3.25 -4.08 21.47
C PRO A 52 -3.92 -4.01 20.08
N ALA A 53 -5.16 -3.53 19.99
CA ALA A 53 -5.85 -3.40 18.71
C ALA A 53 -5.20 -2.34 17.82
N ALA A 54 -4.84 -1.17 18.38
CA ALA A 54 -4.17 -0.12 17.63
C ALA A 54 -2.82 -0.58 17.04
N ARG A 55 -2.03 -1.36 17.79
CA ARG A 55 -0.78 -1.95 17.29
C ARG A 55 -1.02 -2.98 16.17
N ALA A 56 -2.10 -3.76 16.26
CA ALA A 56 -2.44 -4.73 15.22
C ALA A 56 -2.80 -4.03 13.91
N GLU A 57 -3.65 -3.01 13.96
CA GLU A 57 -4.03 -2.23 12.78
C GLU A 57 -2.84 -1.45 12.20
N ALA A 58 -1.99 -0.86 13.05
CA ALA A 58 -0.78 -0.17 12.60
C ALA A 58 0.18 -1.09 11.82
N ARG A 59 0.39 -2.32 12.30
CA ARG A 59 1.22 -3.30 11.58
C ARG A 59 0.63 -3.74 10.25
N GLU A 60 -0.70 -3.84 10.17
CA GLU A 60 -1.34 -4.16 8.90
C GLU A 60 -1.19 -3.02 7.89
N ILE A 61 -1.36 -1.77 8.33
CA ILE A 61 -1.12 -0.59 7.50
C ILE A 61 0.35 -0.54 7.03
N GLU A 62 1.32 -0.77 7.93
CA GLU A 62 2.75 -0.81 7.60
C GLU A 62 3.04 -1.87 6.51
N ARG A 63 2.50 -3.08 6.67
CA ARG A 63 2.64 -4.17 5.70
C ARG A 63 2.05 -3.79 4.33
N LEU A 64 0.87 -3.17 4.31
CA LEU A 64 0.19 -2.78 3.08
C LEU A 64 0.94 -1.65 2.34
N TYR A 65 1.44 -0.65 3.07
CA TYR A 65 2.28 0.39 2.47
C TYR A 65 3.61 -0.15 1.94
N ALA A 66 4.20 -1.16 2.58
CA ALA A 66 5.39 -1.84 2.04
C ALA A 66 5.10 -2.55 0.70
N LEU A 67 3.90 -3.11 0.52
CA LEU A 67 3.48 -3.68 -0.76
C LEU A 67 3.28 -2.59 -1.82
N MET A 68 2.68 -1.46 -1.45
CA MET A 68 2.55 -0.29 -2.35
C MET A 68 3.90 0.26 -2.78
N GLU A 69 4.85 0.38 -1.85
CA GLU A 69 6.21 0.84 -2.13
C GLU A 69 6.90 -0.07 -3.15
N ALA A 70 6.79 -1.40 -2.99
CA ALA A 70 7.32 -2.34 -3.96
C ALA A 70 6.63 -2.19 -5.33
N PHE A 71 5.30 -2.08 -5.35
CA PHE A 71 4.53 -1.89 -6.58
C PHE A 71 4.95 -0.62 -7.34
N PHE A 72 5.05 0.52 -6.67
CA PHE A 72 5.45 1.79 -7.29
C PHE A 72 6.95 1.90 -7.59
N ARG A 73 7.76 0.96 -7.11
CA ARG A 73 9.17 0.85 -7.48
C ARG A 73 9.37 -0.08 -8.67
N ASP A 74 8.71 -1.24 -8.65
CA ASP A 74 9.05 -2.39 -9.48
C ASP A 74 8.04 -2.59 -10.64
N ASP A 75 6.74 -2.38 -10.41
CA ASP A 75 5.68 -2.70 -11.36
C ASP A 75 5.15 -1.46 -12.12
N VAL A 76 4.88 -0.37 -11.40
CA VAL A 76 4.38 0.90 -11.95
C VAL A 76 5.21 2.06 -11.39
N PRO A 77 6.41 2.31 -11.95
CA PRO A 77 7.31 3.35 -11.45
C PRO A 77 6.65 4.73 -11.37
N ALA A 78 6.42 5.22 -10.15
CA ALA A 78 5.83 6.53 -9.87
C ALA A 78 6.47 7.11 -8.59
N ALA A 79 7.35 8.10 -8.74
CA ALA A 79 8.21 8.58 -7.66
C ALA A 79 7.44 9.27 -6.52
N ASP A 80 6.38 10.01 -6.86
CA ASP A 80 5.46 10.64 -5.92
C ASP A 80 4.67 9.60 -5.12
N ALA A 81 4.09 8.61 -5.80
CA ALA A 81 3.35 7.52 -5.15
C ALA A 81 4.27 6.63 -4.29
N LEU A 82 5.52 6.41 -4.73
CA LEU A 82 6.55 5.74 -3.95
C LEU A 82 6.87 6.50 -2.66
N GLN A 83 7.02 7.84 -2.75
CA GLN A 83 7.26 8.69 -1.59
C GLN A 83 6.08 8.63 -0.60
N VAL A 84 4.85 8.80 -1.08
CA VAL A 84 3.64 8.70 -0.22
C VAL A 84 3.56 7.33 0.46
N SER A 85 3.88 6.25 -0.28
CA SER A 85 3.87 4.90 0.27
C SER A 85 4.92 4.71 1.37
N THR A 86 6.11 5.27 1.17
CA THR A 86 7.21 5.25 2.15
C THR A 86 6.82 6.01 3.41
N GLU A 87 6.31 7.23 3.28
CA GLU A 87 5.87 8.06 4.41
C GLU A 87 4.73 7.41 5.19
N GLY A 88 3.75 6.80 4.50
CA GLY A 88 2.67 6.04 5.11
C GLY A 88 3.16 4.86 5.96
N ARG A 89 4.14 4.10 5.43
CA ARG A 89 4.80 3.00 6.16
C ARG A 89 5.49 3.50 7.43
N GLU A 90 6.26 4.57 7.34
CA GLU A 90 7.00 5.15 8.46
C GLU A 90 6.06 5.66 9.57
N LEU A 91 4.97 6.34 9.19
CA LEU A 91 3.94 6.77 10.12
C LEU A 91 3.32 5.56 10.84
N ALA A 92 2.98 4.49 10.11
CA ALA A 92 2.40 3.30 10.70
C ALA A 92 3.36 2.59 11.66
N ALA A 93 4.63 2.43 11.27
CA ALA A 93 5.68 1.86 12.10
C ALA A 93 5.92 2.66 13.40
N SER A 94 5.68 3.98 13.37
CA SER A 94 5.84 4.85 14.55
C SER A 94 4.74 4.66 15.61
N ILE A 95 3.56 4.13 15.26
CA ILE A 95 2.41 4.06 16.18
C ILE A 95 2.70 3.11 17.35
N ALA A 96 3.29 1.94 17.10
CA ALA A 96 3.57 0.97 18.16
C ALA A 96 4.51 1.52 19.26
N PRO A 97 5.70 2.08 18.96
CA PRO A 97 6.57 2.64 19.99
C PRO A 97 5.95 3.86 20.70
N LEU A 98 5.13 4.67 20.02
CA LEU A 98 4.39 5.75 20.67
C LEU A 98 3.39 5.23 21.71
N LEU A 99 2.66 4.16 21.37
CA LEU A 99 1.73 3.50 22.30
C LEU A 99 2.45 2.83 23.48
N GLU A 100 3.62 2.25 23.25
CA GLU A 100 4.47 1.70 24.32
C GLU A 100 4.96 2.76 25.30
N ALA A 101 5.25 3.97 24.80
CA ALA A 101 5.58 5.13 25.62
C ALA A 101 4.36 5.79 26.30
N GLY A 102 3.14 5.29 26.06
CA GLY A 102 1.90 5.89 26.56
C GLY A 102 1.51 7.20 25.84
N ASP A 103 2.13 7.50 24.71
CA ASP A 103 1.96 8.74 23.94
C ASP A 103 0.82 8.60 22.92
N TYR A 104 -0.41 8.51 23.43
CA TYR A 104 -1.61 8.36 22.61
C TYR A 104 -1.90 9.59 21.74
N GLU A 105 -1.45 10.78 22.13
CA GLU A 105 -1.62 11.99 21.34
C GLU A 105 -0.83 11.86 20.04
N ARG A 106 0.48 11.60 20.13
CA ARG A 106 1.33 11.49 18.95
C ARG A 106 0.98 10.27 18.12
N ALA A 107 0.61 9.16 18.75
CA ALA A 107 0.08 7.99 18.03
C ALA A 107 -1.18 8.37 17.22
N GLY A 108 -2.09 9.14 17.82
CA GLY A 108 -3.27 9.67 17.14
C GLY A 108 -2.91 10.63 16.01
N GLY A 109 -1.87 11.45 16.20
CA GLY A 109 -1.32 12.33 15.16
C GLY A 109 -0.82 11.55 13.94
N ALA A 110 -0.02 10.50 14.17
CA ALA A 110 0.45 9.61 13.11
C ALA A 110 -0.72 8.94 12.37
N ALA A 111 -1.71 8.42 13.11
CA ALA A 111 -2.90 7.80 12.52
C ALA A 111 -3.73 8.77 11.66
N ARG A 112 -3.88 10.03 12.09
CA ARG A 112 -4.55 11.07 11.28
C ARG A 112 -3.76 11.40 10.00
N ARG A 113 -2.43 11.44 10.08
CA ARG A 113 -1.57 11.67 8.90
C ARG A 113 -1.68 10.54 7.87
N ILE A 114 -1.81 9.29 8.31
CA ILE A 114 -2.10 8.15 7.43
C ILE A 114 -3.44 8.36 6.68
N ALA A 115 -4.48 8.80 7.39
CA ALA A 115 -5.76 9.09 6.74
C ALA A 115 -5.67 10.23 5.72
N GLN A 116 -4.88 11.27 6.02
CA GLN A 116 -4.66 12.38 5.10
C GLN A 116 -3.92 11.95 3.81
N ALA A 117 -2.96 11.01 3.93
CA ALA A 117 -2.21 10.49 2.78
C ALA A 117 -3.10 9.85 1.70
N CYS A 118 -4.32 9.42 2.05
CA CYS A 118 -5.31 8.95 1.08
C CYS A 118 -5.69 10.04 0.07
N ASN A 119 -5.85 11.28 0.54
CA ASN A 119 -6.16 12.42 -0.34
C ASN A 119 -4.91 12.86 -1.09
N ASP A 120 -3.77 12.91 -0.41
CA ASP A 120 -2.50 13.31 -1.03
C ASP A 120 -2.13 12.38 -2.21
N CYS A 121 -2.54 11.11 -2.17
CA CYS A 121 -2.41 10.17 -3.29
C CYS A 121 -3.56 10.27 -4.31
N HIS A 122 -4.82 10.39 -3.88
CA HIS A 122 -5.96 10.38 -4.80
C HIS A 122 -6.15 11.69 -5.57
N ASP A 123 -5.91 12.85 -4.98
CA ASP A 123 -6.10 14.15 -5.62
C ASP A 123 -5.27 14.31 -6.91
N PRO A 124 -3.97 13.92 -6.96
CA PRO A 124 -3.19 13.96 -8.20
C PRO A 124 -3.43 12.77 -9.15
N HIS A 125 -3.83 11.59 -8.64
CA HIS A 125 -3.78 10.35 -9.42
C HIS A 125 -5.13 9.71 -9.75
N LYS A 126 -6.25 10.14 -9.15
CA LYS A 126 -7.58 9.58 -9.41
C LYS A 126 -8.30 10.41 -10.48
N PRO A 127 -8.47 9.94 -11.73
CA PRO A 127 -8.94 10.80 -12.83
C PRO A 127 -10.45 11.08 -12.86
N PHE A 128 -11.23 10.66 -11.87
CA PHE A 128 -12.69 10.67 -11.96
C PHE A 128 -13.36 11.20 -10.69
N LYS A 129 -14.09 12.30 -10.87
CA LYS A 129 -15.40 12.50 -10.22
C LYS A 129 -16.41 11.54 -10.83
#